data_AF-A0A915XQU0-F1
#
_entry.id   AF-A0A915XQU0-F1
#
_cell.length_a   1.000
_cell.length_b   1.000
_cell.length_c   1.000
_cell.angle_alpha   90.00
_cell.angle_beta   90.00
_cell.angle_gamma   90.00
#
_symmetry.space_group_name_H-M   'P 1'
#
loop_
_entity.id
_entity.type
_entity.pdbx_description
1 polymer ?
#
loop_
_entity_poly.entity_id
_entity_poly.type
_entity_poly.pdbx_seq_one_letter_code
_entity_poly.pdbx_strand_id
1 'polypeptide(L)'
;MRHPRLAIVVTALMLAVGCRPASPPASRPATPSDNGGLSLPGGFSATVFHDGVGRARHLAVTGDGIVYVKLRGPWWGDPAAGFKGIVALRDTGGDGRADLVERFGAYEDTGDYGTAMRIHEGHIYFSTAGEVYRQKLVPGRLVPDTPVELILKHNYKAEGRSYEHIAKPIAFDESGHLYVPFGAPGDSCQDKNRQPGAPGADPCGQLEWHGGVWQFDARKPGQTEKDGVRYATGIRSIVAMAWNRHAHDLYALQHGRDDLYRSWSQYYSRWQSAVLPSEEFFRVTRGFDGGWPYYYFDWMQGKKLLNPEYGGDGKKEGKGAELARPLVGFPGHFAPNDLLFYDGDQFPERYRHGAFIAFHGSTIRVPYSQAGYIVAFVPMKDGMPSGDWEVFADGFSGIDPIPNTTDAVARPMGLAQGPDGSLYVSDSVKGKIWKIAYRGNRGAFGPAQLAVMAERKATQAHIRQPDEQKDVIGGAALAEGAQLYQTFCVACHQADGKGDGNRFPSLHATRWVSGNKQRVISVVLHGLSGEIDVEGRTWNGVMPAHGFLTDEQVAKLLTYLRQSFGNLGQGVSAEEVAQQRAKGPWTPPSR
;
A
#
# COMPACT_ATOMS: atom_id res chain seq x y z
N MET A 1 82.17 12.28 65.65
CA MET A 1 82.30 10.94 65.04
C MET A 1 80.90 10.36 64.90
N ARG A 2 80.50 10.04 63.67
CA ARG A 2 79.14 9.63 63.29
C ARG A 2 78.97 8.12 63.53
N HIS A 3 77.92 7.72 64.24
CA HIS A 3 77.45 6.32 64.27
C HIS A 3 76.42 6.09 63.15
N PRO A 4 76.48 4.97 62.41
CA PRO A 4 75.62 4.72 61.26
C PRO A 4 74.26 4.14 61.68
N ARG A 5 73.19 4.55 61.00
CA ARG A 5 71.86 3.95 61.12
C ARG A 5 71.76 2.74 60.20
N LEU A 6 71.44 1.59 60.79
CA LEU A 6 71.16 0.32 60.13
C LEU A 6 69.73 0.38 59.55
N ALA A 7 69.58 0.26 58.23
CA ALA A 7 68.29 0.15 57.57
C ALA A 7 67.97 -1.33 57.34
N ILE A 8 66.92 -1.83 58.00
CA ILE A 8 66.34 -3.15 57.77
C ILE A 8 65.37 -3.00 56.58
N VAL A 9 65.66 -3.68 55.47
CA VAL A 9 64.75 -3.79 54.32
C VAL A 9 63.84 -4.98 54.56
N VAL A 10 62.56 -4.72 54.84
CA VAL A 10 61.50 -5.74 54.85
C VAL A 10 60.97 -5.85 53.42
N THR A 11 61.25 -6.97 52.75
CA THR A 11 60.68 -7.28 51.43
C THR A 11 59.27 -7.84 51.64
N ALA A 12 58.25 -7.00 51.43
CA ALA A 12 56.86 -7.44 51.37
C ALA A 12 56.58 -8.11 50.01
N LEU A 13 56.26 -9.40 50.05
CA LEU A 13 55.82 -10.17 48.88
C LEU A 13 54.37 -9.77 48.55
N MET A 14 54.18 -8.86 47.58
CA MET A 14 52.85 -8.55 47.04
C MET A 14 52.42 -9.65 46.06
N LEU A 15 51.39 -10.42 46.44
CA LEU A 15 50.58 -11.23 45.53
C LEU A 15 49.77 -10.30 44.62
N ALA A 16 50.23 -10.10 43.39
CA ALA A 16 49.46 -9.43 42.35
C ALA A 16 48.38 -10.39 41.82
N VAL A 17 47.15 -10.25 42.32
CA VAL A 17 45.96 -10.78 41.64
C VAL A 17 45.74 -9.93 40.40
N GLY A 18 46.19 -10.42 39.25
CA GLY A 18 45.96 -9.76 37.97
C GLY A 18 44.49 -9.87 37.56
N CYS A 19 43.74 -8.76 37.63
CA CYS A 19 42.51 -8.61 36.88
C CYS A 19 42.85 -8.63 35.38
N ARG A 20 42.54 -9.74 34.71
CA ARG A 20 42.51 -9.77 33.24
C ARG A 20 41.33 -8.89 32.78
N PRO A 21 41.52 -7.95 31.85
CA PRO A 21 40.39 -7.30 31.20
C PRO A 21 39.58 -8.38 30.50
N ALA A 22 38.26 -8.38 30.70
CA ALA A 22 37.34 -9.26 30.01
C ALA A 22 37.54 -9.05 28.50
N SER A 23 37.84 -10.13 27.78
CA SER A 23 37.87 -10.10 26.32
C SER A 23 36.51 -9.60 25.82
N PRO A 24 36.45 -8.69 24.82
CA PRO A 24 35.18 -8.34 24.20
C PRO A 24 34.55 -9.64 23.67
N PRO A 25 33.21 -9.79 23.76
CA PRO A 25 32.57 -10.99 23.25
C PRO A 25 32.97 -11.15 21.79
N ALA A 26 33.55 -12.32 21.47
CA ALA A 26 33.89 -12.67 20.10
C ALA A 26 32.67 -12.41 19.22
N SER A 27 32.83 -11.60 18.18
CA SER A 27 31.80 -11.40 17.17
C SER A 27 31.42 -12.78 16.63
N ARG A 28 30.24 -13.25 17.02
CA ARG A 28 29.65 -14.46 16.43
C ARG A 28 29.67 -14.25 14.90
N PRO A 29 30.15 -15.22 14.11
CA PRO A 29 29.91 -15.16 12.68
C PRO A 29 28.39 -15.17 12.52
N ALA A 30 27.85 -14.12 11.93
CA ALA A 30 26.46 -14.10 11.52
C ALA A 30 26.30 -15.27 10.56
N THR A 31 25.65 -16.35 10.99
CA THR A 31 24.90 -17.20 10.06
C THR A 31 24.12 -16.25 9.16
N PRO A 32 24.08 -16.41 7.83
CA PRO A 32 23.19 -15.61 7.03
C PRO A 32 21.78 -15.86 7.56
N SER A 33 21.26 -14.94 8.37
CA SER A 33 19.84 -14.88 8.59
C SER A 33 19.28 -14.70 7.20
N ASP A 34 18.31 -15.53 6.82
CA ASP A 34 17.55 -15.35 5.58
C ASP A 34 16.81 -13.99 5.54
N ASN A 35 17.02 -13.12 6.55
CA ASN A 35 16.39 -11.82 6.76
C ASN A 35 14.87 -11.93 6.75
N GLY A 36 14.32 -13.08 7.16
CA GLY A 36 12.90 -13.37 7.03
C GLY A 36 12.39 -13.33 5.59
N GLY A 37 13.25 -13.60 4.61
CA GLY A 37 13.00 -13.56 3.17
C GLY A 37 13.43 -12.26 2.47
N LEU A 38 13.97 -11.26 3.19
CA LEU A 38 14.28 -9.95 2.60
C LEU A 38 15.69 -9.84 2.04
N SER A 39 15.81 -9.14 0.91
CA SER A 39 17.06 -8.56 0.42
C SER A 39 17.19 -7.12 0.92
N LEU A 40 18.39 -6.77 1.43
CA LEU A 40 18.70 -5.49 2.06
C LEU A 40 20.10 -5.00 1.64
N PRO A 41 20.41 -3.70 1.75
CA PRO A 41 21.77 -3.19 1.58
C PRO A 41 22.75 -3.87 2.54
N GLY A 42 24.01 -3.99 2.12
CA GLY A 42 25.07 -4.60 2.90
C GLY A 42 25.19 -4.00 4.30
N GLY A 43 25.32 -4.86 5.32
CA GLY A 43 25.39 -4.46 6.72
C GLY A 43 24.03 -4.29 7.40
N PHE A 44 22.91 -4.32 6.68
CA PHE A 44 21.58 -4.46 7.29
C PHE A 44 21.22 -5.93 7.53
N SER A 45 20.40 -6.16 8.54
CA SER A 45 19.81 -7.47 8.87
C SER A 45 18.35 -7.29 9.27
N ALA A 46 17.49 -8.25 8.96
CA ALA A 46 16.12 -8.27 9.43
C ALA A 46 15.84 -9.47 10.35
N THR A 47 15.16 -9.20 11.46
CA THR A 47 14.54 -10.23 12.30
C THR A 47 13.04 -10.25 12.03
N VAL A 48 12.44 -11.44 11.89
CA VAL A 48 10.98 -11.58 11.95
C VAL A 48 10.55 -11.32 13.38
N PHE A 49 10.08 -10.09 13.65
CA PHE A 49 9.62 -9.66 14.96
C PHE A 49 8.36 -10.42 15.37
N HIS A 50 7.45 -10.66 14.43
CA HIS A 50 6.30 -11.53 14.63
C HIS A 50 5.85 -12.13 13.28
N ASP A 51 5.42 -13.39 13.24
CA ASP A 51 5.17 -14.14 11.99
C ASP A 51 3.68 -14.22 11.60
N GLY A 52 2.90 -13.19 11.90
CA GLY A 52 1.51 -13.09 11.44
C GLY A 52 0.51 -12.61 12.47
N VAL A 53 0.12 -11.33 12.39
CA VAL A 53 -0.95 -10.76 13.21
C VAL A 53 -2.31 -10.72 12.51
N GLY A 54 -2.39 -11.19 11.26
CA GLY A 54 -3.58 -11.08 10.39
C GLY A 54 -3.41 -9.98 9.34
N ARG A 55 -4.51 -9.43 8.81
CA ARG A 55 -4.50 -8.40 7.75
C ARG A 55 -4.00 -7.05 8.29
N ALA A 56 -2.72 -6.95 8.58
CA ALA A 56 -2.08 -5.79 9.16
C ALA A 56 -2.08 -4.60 8.20
N ARG A 57 -2.10 -3.40 8.79
CA ARG A 57 -2.08 -2.10 8.13
C ARG A 57 -0.91 -1.31 8.71
N HIS A 58 -1.14 -0.06 9.12
CA HIS A 58 -0.10 0.76 9.73
C HIS A 58 0.24 0.26 11.13
N LEU A 59 1.45 0.60 11.57
CA LEU A 59 1.94 0.33 12.91
C LEU A 59 2.59 1.57 13.53
N ALA A 60 2.75 1.56 14.85
CA ALA A 60 3.51 2.55 15.59
C ALA A 60 4.29 1.84 16.72
N VAL A 61 5.44 2.40 17.09
CA VAL A 61 6.27 1.86 18.18
C VAL A 61 6.42 2.92 19.28
N THR A 62 6.18 2.53 20.52
CA THR A 62 6.36 3.42 21.69
C THR A 62 7.84 3.54 22.08
N GLY A 63 8.15 4.54 22.91
CA GLY A 63 9.50 4.71 23.49
C GLY A 63 9.96 3.52 24.35
N ASP A 64 9.02 2.77 24.93
CA ASP A 64 9.27 1.53 25.71
C ASP A 64 9.11 0.24 24.88
N GLY A 65 9.15 0.35 23.55
CA GLY A 65 9.29 -0.78 22.62
C GLY A 65 8.01 -1.58 22.36
N ILE A 66 6.83 -1.09 22.73
CA ILE A 66 5.55 -1.72 22.38
C ILE A 66 5.23 -1.40 20.92
N VAL A 67 4.94 -2.42 20.13
CA VAL A 67 4.52 -2.29 18.73
C VAL A 67 3.01 -2.42 18.66
N TYR A 68 2.32 -1.35 18.29
CA TYR A 68 0.89 -1.36 18.01
C TYR A 68 0.64 -1.49 16.52
N VAL A 69 -0.28 -2.37 16.13
CA VAL A 69 -0.60 -2.67 14.73
C VAL A 69 -2.09 -2.51 14.50
N LYS A 70 -2.48 -1.68 13.53
CA LYS A 70 -3.87 -1.60 13.07
C LYS A 70 -4.16 -2.77 12.15
N LEU A 71 -5.28 -3.44 12.35
CA LEU A 71 -5.82 -4.40 11.40
C LEU A 71 -6.79 -3.72 10.44
N ARG A 72 -6.86 -4.25 9.22
CA ARG A 72 -7.79 -3.78 8.17
C ARG A 72 -9.26 -3.92 8.58
N GLY A 73 -9.58 -4.98 9.29
CA GLY A 73 -10.92 -5.26 9.79
C GLY A 73 -10.84 -6.09 11.07
N PRO A 74 -12.00 -6.40 11.68
CA PRO A 74 -12.05 -7.19 12.89
C PRO A 74 -11.36 -8.54 12.73
N TRP A 75 -10.69 -8.98 13.78
CA TRP A 75 -10.24 -10.36 13.87
C TRP A 75 -11.43 -11.28 14.16
N TRP A 76 -11.69 -12.24 13.26
CA TRP A 76 -12.86 -13.15 13.30
C TRP A 76 -12.68 -14.41 14.14
N GLY A 77 -11.56 -14.56 14.88
CA GLY A 77 -11.23 -15.83 15.50
C GLY A 77 -11.99 -16.16 16.79
N ASP A 78 -12.76 -15.20 17.33
CA ASP A 78 -13.72 -15.47 18.40
C ASP A 78 -14.86 -14.42 18.39
N PRO A 79 -16.06 -14.78 17.89
CA PRO A 79 -17.24 -13.91 17.95
C PRO A 79 -17.66 -13.52 19.38
N ALA A 80 -17.28 -14.31 20.39
CA ALA A 80 -17.59 -14.06 21.80
C ALA A 80 -16.60 -13.07 22.45
N ALA A 81 -15.38 -12.93 21.91
CA ALA A 81 -14.34 -12.03 22.43
C ALA A 81 -14.54 -10.56 22.06
N GLY A 82 -15.61 -10.23 21.31
CA GLY A 82 -15.92 -8.90 20.84
C GLY A 82 -14.97 -8.39 19.74
N PHE A 83 -15.29 -7.21 19.21
CA PHE A 83 -14.51 -6.56 18.16
C PHE A 83 -13.09 -6.22 18.64
N LYS A 84 -12.06 -6.68 17.91
CA LYS A 84 -10.64 -6.40 18.19
C LYS A 84 -9.91 -6.04 16.90
N GLY A 85 -9.78 -4.74 16.65
CA GLY A 85 -9.14 -4.19 15.44
C GLY A 85 -7.67 -3.80 15.60
N ILE A 86 -7.07 -3.97 16.79
CA ILE A 86 -5.68 -3.59 17.08
C ILE A 86 -4.94 -4.75 17.74
N VAL A 87 -3.64 -4.85 17.47
CA VAL A 87 -2.73 -5.80 18.11
C VAL A 87 -1.59 -5.04 18.78
N ALA A 88 -1.33 -5.33 20.06
CA ALA A 88 -0.16 -4.86 20.80
C ALA A 88 0.84 -6.01 20.90
N LEU A 89 2.11 -5.74 20.60
CA LEU A 89 3.19 -6.69 20.66
C LEU A 89 4.36 -6.14 21.48
N ARG A 90 5.03 -6.98 22.25
CA ARG A 90 6.26 -6.65 22.97
C ARG A 90 7.21 -7.83 22.96
N ASP A 91 8.48 -7.52 22.77
CA ASP A 91 9.62 -8.42 23.02
C ASP A 91 10.09 -8.20 24.46
N THR A 92 9.80 -9.16 25.34
CA THR A 92 10.17 -9.10 26.76
C THR A 92 11.56 -9.70 27.02
N GLY A 93 12.07 -10.52 26.10
CA GLY A 93 13.37 -11.19 26.19
C GLY A 93 14.55 -10.42 25.59
N GLY A 94 14.27 -9.42 24.74
CA GLY A 94 15.26 -8.61 24.05
C GLY A 94 15.96 -9.31 22.88
N ASP A 95 15.40 -10.41 22.37
CA ASP A 95 15.99 -11.19 21.27
C ASP A 95 15.58 -10.66 19.87
N GLY A 96 14.76 -9.62 19.83
CA GLY A 96 14.20 -9.02 18.63
C GLY A 96 12.92 -9.68 18.14
N ARG A 97 12.27 -10.53 18.94
CA ARG A 97 11.01 -11.21 18.62
C ARG A 97 9.96 -10.95 19.69
N ALA A 98 8.74 -10.62 19.27
CA ALA A 98 7.63 -10.47 20.19
C ALA A 98 7.18 -11.83 20.72
N ASP A 99 7.18 -11.96 22.04
CA ASP A 99 6.65 -13.09 22.80
C ASP A 99 5.34 -12.75 23.51
N LEU A 100 5.07 -11.46 23.73
CA LEU A 100 3.81 -10.99 24.27
C LEU A 100 2.95 -10.35 23.17
N VAL A 101 1.74 -10.89 22.97
CA VAL A 101 0.82 -10.47 21.91
C VAL A 101 -0.60 -10.38 22.46
N GLU A 102 -1.21 -9.20 22.35
CA GLU A 102 -2.57 -8.98 22.83
C GLU A 102 -3.41 -8.23 21.79
N ARG A 103 -4.63 -8.72 21.56
CA ARG A 103 -5.61 -8.09 20.66
C ARG A 103 -6.59 -7.25 21.48
N PHE A 104 -6.82 -6.01 21.05
CA PHE A 104 -7.71 -5.07 21.74
C PHE A 104 -8.40 -4.11 20.76
N GLY A 105 -9.17 -3.18 21.34
CA GLY A 105 -9.83 -2.09 20.62
C GLY A 105 -11.33 -2.26 20.57
N ALA A 106 -12.02 -1.92 21.66
CA ALA A 106 -13.48 -1.90 21.74
C ALA A 106 -14.02 -0.56 21.20
N TYR A 107 -14.16 -0.47 19.88
CA TYR A 107 -14.71 0.69 19.18
C TYR A 107 -15.60 0.26 18.03
N GLU A 108 -16.39 1.20 17.49
CA GLU A 108 -17.19 0.97 16.29
C GLU A 108 -16.27 0.93 15.06
N ASP A 109 -16.41 -0.11 14.22
CA ASP A 109 -15.69 -0.20 12.95
C ASP A 109 -16.70 -0.43 11.83
N THR A 110 -16.97 0.64 11.09
CA THR A 110 -18.08 0.68 10.12
C THR A 110 -17.73 0.12 8.74
N GLY A 111 -16.50 -0.39 8.54
CA GLY A 111 -16.09 -1.04 7.28
C GLY A 111 -14.69 -1.68 7.31
N ASP A 112 -14.47 -2.68 6.44
CA ASP A 112 -13.20 -3.42 6.30
C ASP A 112 -12.09 -2.62 5.59
N TYR A 113 -11.71 -1.47 6.17
CA TYR A 113 -10.71 -0.55 5.63
C TYR A 113 -9.91 0.25 6.67
N GLY A 114 -9.66 -0.34 7.83
CA GLY A 114 -8.74 0.18 8.83
C GLY A 114 -7.38 0.55 8.23
N THR A 115 -6.79 1.66 8.68
CA THR A 115 -5.55 2.19 8.10
C THR A 115 -4.59 2.62 9.19
N ALA A 116 -4.74 3.81 9.76
CA ALA A 116 -3.70 4.48 10.53
C ALA A 116 -3.39 3.86 11.90
N MET A 117 -2.15 4.06 12.33
CA MET A 117 -1.66 3.84 13.69
C MET A 117 -0.51 4.84 13.92
N ARG A 118 -0.70 5.82 14.81
CA ARG A 118 0.26 6.92 15.06
C ARG A 118 0.26 7.33 16.52
N ILE A 119 1.43 7.63 17.08
CA ILE A 119 1.56 8.17 18.43
C ILE A 119 1.73 9.69 18.33
N HIS A 120 0.89 10.43 19.04
CA HIS A 120 0.96 11.88 19.12
C HIS A 120 0.50 12.35 20.51
N GLU A 121 1.26 13.26 21.13
CA GLU A 121 0.96 13.83 22.46
C GLU A 121 0.53 12.81 23.52
N GLY A 122 1.24 11.69 23.63
CA GLY A 122 0.98 10.65 24.64
C GLY A 122 -0.27 9.80 24.37
N HIS A 123 -0.88 9.90 23.19
CA HIS A 123 -2.00 9.08 22.76
C HIS A 123 -1.61 8.24 21.55
N ILE A 124 -2.23 7.06 21.44
CA ILE A 124 -2.23 6.30 20.20
C ILE A 124 -3.49 6.64 19.42
N TYR A 125 -3.32 7.14 18.20
CA TYR A 125 -4.38 7.43 17.25
C TYR A 125 -4.45 6.33 16.20
N PHE A 126 -5.68 5.96 15.83
CA PHE A 126 -5.93 4.93 14.82
C PHE A 126 -7.23 5.22 14.07
N SER A 127 -7.36 4.66 12.87
CA SER A 127 -8.51 4.92 12.02
C SER A 127 -9.12 3.66 11.42
N THR A 128 -10.43 3.73 11.21
CA THR A 128 -11.26 2.77 10.48
C THR A 128 -11.59 3.35 9.09
N ALA A 129 -12.57 2.77 8.40
CA ALA A 129 -13.12 3.33 7.16
C ALA A 129 -13.80 4.71 7.37
N GLY A 130 -14.45 4.93 8.51
CA GLY A 130 -15.28 6.12 8.77
C GLY A 130 -14.79 6.99 9.92
N GLU A 131 -13.88 6.51 10.75
CA GLU A 131 -13.59 7.12 12.05
C GLU A 131 -12.10 7.31 12.28
N VAL A 132 -11.76 8.37 13.03
CA VAL A 132 -10.46 8.51 13.69
C VAL A 132 -10.71 8.50 15.19
N TYR A 133 -10.00 7.62 15.88
CA TYR A 133 -10.04 7.46 17.32
C TYR A 133 -8.68 7.79 17.92
N ARG A 134 -8.68 8.04 19.23
CA ARG A 134 -7.47 7.99 20.04
C ARG A 134 -7.70 7.29 21.37
N GLN A 135 -6.62 6.86 21.98
CA GLN A 135 -6.61 6.32 23.33
C GLN A 135 -5.33 6.76 24.04
N LYS A 136 -5.43 7.15 25.32
CA LYS A 136 -4.27 7.63 26.07
C LYS A 136 -3.33 6.46 26.39
N LEU A 137 -2.04 6.63 26.12
CA LEU A 137 -1.04 5.63 26.47
C LEU A 137 -0.67 5.75 27.95
N VAL A 138 -0.51 4.60 28.61
CA VAL A 138 -0.03 4.50 29.99
C VAL A 138 1.33 3.78 29.96
N PRO A 139 2.43 4.42 30.39
CA PRO A 139 3.76 3.82 30.34
C PRO A 139 3.81 2.41 30.96
N GLY A 140 4.46 1.47 30.29
CA GLY A 140 4.63 0.09 30.75
C GLY A 140 3.41 -0.82 30.54
N ARG A 141 2.21 -0.28 30.29
CA ARG A 141 1.01 -1.08 29.97
C ARG A 141 1.01 -1.47 28.50
N LEU A 142 0.89 -2.77 28.23
CA LEU A 142 0.82 -3.29 26.85
C LEU A 142 -0.42 -2.79 26.13
N VAL A 143 -1.60 -3.00 26.73
CA VAL A 143 -2.88 -2.52 26.22
C VAL A 143 -3.35 -1.35 27.08
N PRO A 144 -3.68 -0.19 26.49
CA PRO A 144 -4.24 0.91 27.27
C PRO A 144 -5.65 0.56 27.76
N ASP A 145 -5.92 0.86 29.03
CA ASP A 145 -7.22 0.67 29.71
C ASP A 145 -8.04 1.97 29.80
N THR A 146 -7.50 3.08 29.28
CA THR A 146 -8.21 4.36 29.23
C THR A 146 -9.35 4.33 28.20
N PRO A 147 -10.40 5.16 28.34
CA PRO A 147 -11.46 5.24 27.33
C PRO A 147 -10.93 5.53 25.91
N VAL A 148 -11.58 4.93 24.91
CA VAL A 148 -11.37 5.28 23.50
C VAL A 148 -12.20 6.51 23.19
N GLU A 149 -11.56 7.55 22.65
CA GLU A 149 -12.23 8.80 22.26
C GLU A 149 -12.40 8.86 20.75
N LEU A 150 -13.62 9.15 20.28
CA LEU A 150 -13.89 9.46 18.87
C LEU A 150 -13.44 10.89 18.57
N ILE A 151 -12.48 11.05 17.65
CA ILE A 151 -11.94 12.35 17.25
C ILE A 151 -12.67 12.89 16.03
N LEU A 152 -12.86 12.05 15.00
CA LEU A 152 -13.53 12.43 13.76
C LEU A 152 -14.47 11.32 13.29
N LYS A 153 -15.70 11.67 12.92
CA LYS A 153 -16.66 10.81 12.21
C LYS A 153 -16.87 11.35 10.79
N HIS A 154 -16.57 10.53 9.79
CA HIS A 154 -16.84 10.76 8.37
C HIS A 154 -18.02 9.88 7.95
N ASN A 155 -19.12 10.49 7.52
CA ASN A 155 -20.26 9.74 7.02
C ASN A 155 -20.09 9.43 5.51
N TYR A 156 -19.12 8.58 5.18
CA TYR A 156 -18.81 8.23 3.79
C TYR A 156 -19.94 7.46 3.08
N LYS A 157 -20.91 6.93 3.84
CA LYS A 157 -22.11 6.23 3.34
C LYS A 157 -23.33 7.14 3.23
N ALA A 158 -23.18 8.45 3.44
CA ALA A 158 -24.29 9.40 3.29
C ALA A 158 -24.92 9.27 1.88
N GLU A 159 -26.24 9.37 1.83
CA GLU A 159 -27.02 9.19 0.59
C GLU A 159 -26.49 10.09 -0.54
N GLY A 160 -26.34 9.50 -1.74
CA GLY A 160 -25.85 10.19 -2.92
C GLY A 160 -24.33 10.28 -3.07
N ARG A 161 -23.53 9.78 -2.12
CA ARG A 161 -22.06 9.72 -2.22
C ARG A 161 -21.58 8.30 -2.48
N SER A 162 -20.95 8.08 -3.65
CA SER A 162 -20.16 6.86 -3.91
C SER A 162 -18.88 6.89 -3.08
N TYR A 163 -18.24 5.75 -2.84
CA TYR A 163 -16.99 5.68 -2.11
C TYR A 163 -16.15 4.49 -2.58
N GLU A 164 -14.89 4.74 -2.91
CA GLU A 164 -13.92 3.70 -3.27
C GLU A 164 -12.63 3.84 -2.46
N HIS A 165 -12.14 5.07 -2.32
CA HIS A 165 -10.90 5.37 -1.62
C HIS A 165 -11.16 5.95 -0.23
N ILE A 166 -11.56 5.10 0.71
CA ILE A 166 -11.92 5.48 2.08
C ILE A 166 -10.81 5.29 3.12
N ALA A 167 -9.56 5.10 2.67
CA ALA A 167 -8.42 5.03 3.58
C ALA A 167 -8.29 6.34 4.37
N LYS A 168 -7.90 6.22 5.64
CA LYS A 168 -7.72 7.37 6.53
C LYS A 168 -6.34 7.35 7.18
N PRO A 169 -5.23 7.47 6.42
CA PRO A 169 -3.97 7.80 7.06
C PRO A 169 -4.11 9.15 7.77
N ILE A 170 -3.30 9.36 8.81
CA ILE A 170 -3.34 10.60 9.59
C ILE A 170 -1.92 11.11 9.80
N ALA A 171 -1.79 12.43 9.85
CA ALA A 171 -0.56 13.12 10.20
C ALA A 171 -0.87 14.28 11.14
N PHE A 172 0.14 14.72 11.89
CA PHE A 172 0.01 15.79 12.87
C PHE A 172 1.14 16.79 12.70
N ASP A 173 0.83 18.08 12.74
CA ASP A 173 1.85 19.11 12.87
C ASP A 173 2.22 19.36 14.35
N GLU A 174 3.14 20.29 14.57
CA GLU A 174 3.60 20.71 15.89
C GLU A 174 2.62 21.67 16.60
N SER A 175 1.58 22.14 15.91
CA SER A 175 0.56 23.07 16.44
C SER A 175 -0.67 22.34 16.99
N GLY A 176 -0.69 21.00 16.95
CA GLY A 176 -1.80 20.17 17.40
C GLY A 176 -2.90 20.01 16.35
N HIS A 177 -2.60 20.26 15.07
CA HIS A 177 -3.53 19.97 13.98
C HIS A 177 -3.43 18.52 13.53
N LEU A 178 -4.58 17.96 13.15
CA LEU A 178 -4.73 16.64 12.55
C LEU A 178 -5.08 16.79 11.07
N TYR A 179 -4.32 16.13 10.19
CA TYR A 179 -4.58 16.06 8.76
C TYR A 179 -5.20 14.72 8.40
N VAL A 180 -6.33 14.75 7.69
CA VAL A 180 -7.06 13.56 7.24
C VAL A 180 -7.46 13.73 5.77
N PRO A 181 -7.16 12.75 4.90
CA PRO A 181 -7.64 12.78 3.53
C PRO A 181 -9.07 12.24 3.43
N PHE A 182 -9.80 12.78 2.44
CA PHE A 182 -11.02 12.16 1.94
C PHE A 182 -10.77 11.79 0.48
N GLY A 183 -10.48 10.51 0.23
CA GLY A 183 -10.15 10.02 -1.10
C GLY A 183 -11.35 10.06 -2.05
N ALA A 184 -11.04 9.98 -3.34
CA ALA A 184 -12.00 10.03 -4.42
C ALA A 184 -13.04 8.90 -4.35
N PRO A 185 -14.28 9.15 -4.78
CA PRO A 185 -15.34 8.16 -4.83
C PRO A 185 -15.30 7.30 -6.12
N GLY A 186 -14.30 7.51 -6.98
CA GLY A 186 -14.10 6.82 -8.25
C GLY A 186 -12.73 7.14 -8.86
N ASP A 187 -12.54 6.77 -10.13
CA ASP A 187 -11.21 6.82 -10.75
C ASP A 187 -10.78 8.22 -11.19
N SER A 188 -11.59 8.87 -12.04
CA SER A 188 -11.26 10.15 -12.70
C SER A 188 -12.48 11.07 -12.81
N CYS A 189 -13.33 11.10 -11.77
CA CYS A 189 -14.57 11.90 -11.70
C CYS A 189 -15.48 11.78 -12.95
N GLN A 190 -15.63 10.55 -13.44
CA GLN A 190 -16.46 10.23 -14.60
C GLN A 190 -17.94 10.17 -14.26
N ASP A 191 -18.80 10.53 -15.22
CA ASP A 191 -20.26 10.37 -15.11
C ASP A 191 -20.64 8.90 -14.91
N LYS A 192 -19.92 8.01 -15.61
CA LYS A 192 -19.99 6.56 -15.45
C LYS A 192 -18.58 6.03 -15.18
N ASN A 193 -18.29 5.77 -13.91
CA ASN A 193 -16.97 5.36 -13.46
C ASN A 193 -16.46 4.12 -14.23
N ARG A 194 -15.21 4.16 -14.69
CA ARG A 194 -14.49 3.01 -15.26
C ARG A 194 -15.13 2.35 -16.49
N GLN A 195 -15.94 3.13 -17.22
CA GLN A 195 -16.55 2.74 -18.49
C GLN A 195 -15.74 3.30 -19.67
N PRO A 196 -15.48 2.52 -20.73
CA PRO A 196 -14.73 3.01 -21.88
C PRO A 196 -15.34 4.25 -22.52
N GLY A 197 -14.50 5.26 -22.76
CA GLY A 197 -14.91 6.53 -23.35
C GLY A 197 -15.85 7.41 -22.51
N ALA A 198 -16.16 7.04 -21.26
CA ALA A 198 -17.03 7.85 -20.42
C ALA A 198 -16.37 9.20 -20.06
N PRO A 199 -17.03 10.34 -20.32
CA PRO A 199 -16.48 11.66 -20.05
C PRO A 199 -16.39 11.93 -18.54
N GLY A 200 -15.49 12.85 -18.18
CA GLY A 200 -15.36 13.42 -16.84
C GLY A 200 -16.34 14.57 -16.62
N ALA A 201 -16.87 14.69 -15.42
CA ALA A 201 -17.67 15.85 -15.03
C ALA A 201 -16.77 17.09 -14.91
N ASP A 202 -17.15 18.18 -15.59
CA ASP A 202 -16.45 19.47 -15.54
C ASP A 202 -17.45 20.64 -15.35
N PRO A 203 -17.45 21.35 -14.19
CA PRO A 203 -16.56 21.13 -13.05
C PRO A 203 -16.83 19.82 -12.31
N CYS A 204 -15.77 19.20 -11.77
CA CYS A 204 -15.90 17.99 -10.97
C CYS A 204 -16.47 18.33 -9.57
N GLY A 205 -17.75 18.04 -9.35
CA GLY A 205 -18.41 18.26 -8.06
C GLY A 205 -17.84 17.45 -6.90
N GLN A 206 -17.08 16.38 -7.16
CA GLN A 206 -16.46 15.55 -6.11
C GLN A 206 -15.40 16.32 -5.31
N LEU A 207 -14.75 17.33 -5.90
CA LEU A 207 -13.71 18.14 -5.25
C LEU A 207 -14.22 19.01 -4.07
N GLU A 208 -15.53 19.10 -3.90
CA GLU A 208 -16.13 19.77 -2.74
C GLU A 208 -15.84 18.99 -1.44
N TRP A 209 -15.87 17.66 -1.49
CA TRP A 209 -15.81 16.78 -0.31
C TRP A 209 -14.75 15.68 -0.39
N HIS A 210 -14.16 15.45 -1.56
CA HIS A 210 -13.23 14.36 -1.84
C HIS A 210 -12.03 14.84 -2.66
N GLY A 211 -11.05 13.96 -2.84
CA GLY A 211 -9.87 14.23 -3.65
C GLY A 211 -8.94 15.26 -2.98
N GLY A 212 -8.81 15.24 -1.66
CA GLY A 212 -8.05 16.25 -0.94
C GLY A 212 -7.72 15.89 0.51
N VAL A 213 -7.17 16.87 1.23
CA VAL A 213 -6.79 16.76 2.66
C VAL A 213 -7.46 17.88 3.44
N TRP A 214 -8.02 17.54 4.61
CA TRP A 214 -8.64 18.48 5.55
C TRP A 214 -7.87 18.51 6.86
N GLN A 215 -7.83 19.70 7.45
CA GLN A 215 -7.19 19.99 8.73
C GLN A 215 -8.25 20.11 9.82
N PHE A 216 -7.99 19.48 10.97
CA PHE A 216 -8.82 19.42 12.18
C PHE A 216 -7.98 19.74 13.43
N ASP A 217 -8.61 19.95 14.59
CA ASP A 217 -7.87 19.99 15.87
C ASP A 217 -7.70 18.55 16.40
N ALA A 218 -6.46 18.10 16.60
CA ALA A 218 -6.19 16.74 17.06
C ALA A 218 -6.72 16.43 18.47
N ARG A 219 -7.05 17.48 19.25
CA ARG A 219 -7.44 17.40 20.65
C ARG A 219 -8.93 17.49 20.87
N LYS A 220 -9.71 17.93 19.87
CA LYS A 220 -11.17 18.10 19.93
C LYS A 220 -11.87 16.78 19.56
N PRO A 221 -12.57 16.11 20.50
CA PRO A 221 -13.37 14.93 20.19
C PRO A 221 -14.65 15.30 19.41
N GLY A 222 -15.23 14.32 18.71
CA GLY A 222 -16.55 14.43 18.10
C GLY A 222 -16.65 15.35 16.88
N GLN A 223 -15.54 15.62 16.19
CA GLN A 223 -15.55 16.39 14.95
C GLN A 223 -16.22 15.62 13.82
N THR A 224 -16.71 16.36 12.83
CA THR A 224 -17.26 15.85 11.57
C THR A 224 -16.55 16.51 10.39
N GLU A 225 -16.80 16.05 9.16
CA GLU A 225 -16.25 16.68 7.95
C GLU A 225 -16.48 18.20 7.89
N LYS A 226 -17.60 18.68 8.46
CA LYS A 226 -17.97 20.10 8.47
C LYS A 226 -17.09 20.96 9.38
N ASP A 227 -16.43 20.35 10.37
CA ASP A 227 -15.48 21.03 11.25
C ASP A 227 -14.11 21.23 10.58
N GLY A 228 -13.84 20.51 9.49
CA GLY A 228 -12.55 20.50 8.82
C GLY A 228 -12.35 21.68 7.89
N VAL A 229 -11.13 22.23 7.87
CA VAL A 229 -10.72 23.24 6.88
C VAL A 229 -9.98 22.54 5.75
N ARG A 230 -10.46 22.69 4.50
CA ARG A 230 -9.77 22.12 3.33
C ARG A 230 -8.36 22.69 3.25
N TYR A 231 -7.37 21.81 3.33
CA TYR A 231 -5.95 22.15 3.31
C TYR A 231 -5.37 21.99 1.91
N ALA A 232 -5.74 20.94 1.19
CA ALA A 232 -5.31 20.66 -0.18
C ALA A 232 -6.41 19.96 -0.99
N THR A 233 -6.31 20.03 -2.32
CA THR A 233 -7.24 19.43 -3.28
C THR A 233 -6.48 18.74 -4.43
N GLY A 234 -7.21 18.07 -5.31
CA GLY A 234 -6.67 17.44 -6.50
C GLY A 234 -5.77 16.24 -6.24
N ILE A 235 -6.01 15.50 -5.15
CA ILE A 235 -5.26 14.28 -4.80
C ILE A 235 -6.21 13.08 -4.71
N ARG A 236 -6.13 12.16 -5.69
CA ARG A 236 -7.09 11.05 -5.87
C ARG A 236 -7.26 10.18 -4.63
N SER A 237 -6.18 9.57 -4.15
CA SER A 237 -6.22 8.60 -3.06
C SER A 237 -4.89 8.63 -2.31
N ILE A 238 -4.95 8.82 -1.00
CA ILE A 238 -3.77 8.91 -0.13
C ILE A 238 -3.86 7.79 0.89
N VAL A 239 -2.82 6.96 0.95
CA VAL A 239 -2.63 5.93 1.99
C VAL A 239 -1.31 6.15 2.74
N ALA A 240 -0.31 6.72 2.06
CA ALA A 240 0.95 7.14 2.66
C ALA A 240 0.95 8.66 2.89
N MET A 241 1.01 9.08 4.16
CA MET A 241 1.03 10.49 4.56
C MET A 241 1.79 10.66 5.87
N ALA A 242 2.65 11.68 5.94
CA ALA A 242 3.41 12.00 7.12
C ALA A 242 3.74 13.50 7.16
N TRP A 243 3.82 14.05 8.36
CA TRP A 243 4.37 15.39 8.58
C TRP A 243 5.89 15.28 8.74
N ASN A 244 6.65 16.12 8.03
CA ASN A 244 8.09 16.22 8.21
C ASN A 244 8.40 17.36 9.19
N ARG A 245 8.90 17.03 10.38
CA ARG A 245 9.19 18.00 11.45
C ARG A 245 10.39 18.89 11.20
N HIS A 246 11.25 18.53 10.24
CA HIS A 246 12.40 19.36 9.86
C HIS A 246 12.04 20.37 8.78
N ALA A 247 11.09 20.00 7.91
CA ALA A 247 10.58 20.88 6.87
C ALA A 247 9.34 21.69 7.30
N HIS A 248 8.69 21.29 8.41
CA HIS A 248 7.42 21.85 8.90
C HIS A 248 6.31 21.83 7.84
N ASP A 249 6.22 20.72 7.10
CA ASP A 249 5.23 20.55 6.04
C ASP A 249 4.67 19.13 5.99
N LEU A 250 3.48 19.02 5.41
CA LEU A 250 2.82 17.76 5.12
C LEU A 250 3.39 17.16 3.84
N TYR A 251 3.61 15.84 3.84
CA TYR A 251 3.98 15.09 2.66
C TYR A 251 3.03 13.92 2.48
N ALA A 252 2.67 13.65 1.22
CA ALA A 252 1.74 12.59 0.87
C ALA A 252 2.13 11.92 -0.44
N LEU A 253 1.77 10.65 -0.58
CA LEU A 253 1.83 9.96 -1.86
C LEU A 253 0.43 9.64 -2.36
N GLN A 254 0.21 9.97 -3.63
CA GLN A 254 -1.01 9.65 -4.35
C GLN A 254 -0.90 8.27 -5.00
N HIS A 255 -1.99 7.50 -4.90
CA HIS A 255 -2.25 6.41 -5.85
C HIS A 255 -2.79 7.01 -7.16
N GLY A 256 -2.03 6.86 -8.25
CA GLY A 256 -2.41 7.29 -9.59
C GLY A 256 -3.73 6.68 -10.05
N ARG A 257 -4.34 7.24 -11.11
CA ARG A 257 -5.57 6.67 -11.69
C ARG A 257 -5.33 5.30 -12.30
N ASP A 258 -6.39 4.54 -12.48
CA ASP A 258 -6.39 3.21 -13.07
C ASP A 258 -6.78 3.26 -14.56
N ASP A 259 -6.68 2.13 -15.25
CA ASP A 259 -7.46 1.82 -16.46
C ASP A 259 -7.27 2.72 -17.71
N LEU A 260 -6.07 3.27 -17.92
CA LEU A 260 -5.74 4.01 -19.14
C LEU A 260 -6.03 3.19 -20.41
N TYR A 261 -5.51 1.97 -20.52
CA TYR A 261 -5.76 1.12 -21.69
C TYR A 261 -7.22 0.64 -21.74
N ARG A 262 -7.76 0.17 -20.62
CA ARG A 262 -9.11 -0.42 -20.56
C ARG A 262 -10.18 0.59 -20.96
N SER A 263 -10.01 1.86 -20.57
CA SER A 263 -10.98 2.92 -20.84
C SER A 263 -10.69 3.70 -22.13
N TRP A 264 -9.42 3.75 -22.56
CA TRP A 264 -8.93 4.64 -23.62
C TRP A 264 -7.90 3.95 -24.54
N SER A 265 -8.19 2.72 -24.96
CA SER A 265 -7.31 1.86 -25.79
C SER A 265 -6.87 2.46 -27.13
N GLN A 266 -7.55 3.50 -27.62
CA GLN A 266 -7.16 4.24 -28.82
C GLN A 266 -5.97 5.18 -28.60
N TYR A 267 -5.68 5.55 -27.36
CA TYR A 267 -4.60 6.49 -27.00
C TYR A 267 -3.44 5.83 -26.26
N TYR A 268 -3.73 4.79 -25.48
CA TYR A 268 -2.73 4.13 -24.64
C TYR A 268 -2.52 2.69 -25.10
N SER A 269 -1.29 2.19 -24.95
CA SER A 269 -0.98 0.76 -25.03
C SER A 269 -1.15 0.08 -23.67
N ARG A 270 -1.21 -1.27 -23.66
CA ARG A 270 -1.17 -2.04 -22.41
C ARG A 270 0.09 -1.77 -21.60
N TRP A 271 1.21 -1.54 -22.29
CA TRP A 271 2.47 -1.19 -21.65
C TRP A 271 2.38 0.15 -20.94
N GLN A 272 1.89 1.19 -21.64
CA GLN A 272 1.67 2.49 -21.03
C GLN A 272 0.74 2.38 -19.82
N SER A 273 -0.38 1.65 -19.94
CA SER A 273 -1.27 1.45 -18.81
C SER A 273 -0.67 0.66 -17.64
N ALA A 274 0.42 -0.09 -17.84
CA ALA A 274 1.10 -0.83 -16.78
C ALA A 274 2.21 -0.01 -16.10
N VAL A 275 2.70 1.06 -16.72
CA VAL A 275 3.77 1.92 -16.16
C VAL A 275 3.32 3.35 -15.89
N LEU A 276 2.12 3.72 -16.36
CA LEU A 276 1.45 4.99 -16.15
C LEU A 276 0.04 4.75 -15.60
N PRO A 277 -0.54 5.75 -14.94
CA PRO A 277 0.08 7.02 -14.52
C PRO A 277 0.99 6.85 -13.31
N SER A 278 1.83 7.85 -13.05
CA SER A 278 2.75 7.84 -11.92
C SER A 278 2.04 7.70 -10.57
N GLU A 279 2.66 6.98 -9.64
CA GLU A 279 2.45 7.29 -8.21
C GLU A 279 3.24 8.55 -7.89
N GLU A 280 2.65 9.50 -7.15
CA GLU A 280 3.19 10.85 -7.04
C GLU A 280 3.51 11.22 -5.60
N PHE A 281 4.74 11.64 -5.31
CA PHE A 281 5.15 12.12 -3.99
C PHE A 281 5.14 13.65 -3.93
N PHE A 282 4.30 14.21 -3.06
CA PHE A 282 4.07 15.64 -2.94
C PHE A 282 4.58 16.20 -1.62
N ARG A 283 5.09 17.44 -1.67
CA ARG A 283 5.06 18.37 -0.53
C ARG A 283 3.74 19.13 -0.61
N VAL A 284 2.88 18.91 0.37
CA VAL A 284 1.51 19.41 0.42
C VAL A 284 1.47 20.61 1.35
N THR A 285 1.30 21.80 0.78
CA THR A 285 1.11 23.05 1.54
C THR A 285 -0.35 23.48 1.51
N ARG A 286 -0.72 24.47 2.35
CA ARG A 286 -2.08 25.03 2.31
C ARG A 286 -2.39 25.58 0.91
N GLY A 287 -3.55 25.19 0.36
CA GLY A 287 -3.99 25.59 -0.98
C GLY A 287 -3.40 24.76 -2.12
N PHE A 288 -2.62 23.72 -1.82
CA PHE A 288 -2.05 22.83 -2.83
C PHE A 288 -3.14 22.18 -3.70
N ASP A 289 -2.87 22.10 -5.01
CA ASP A 289 -3.68 21.38 -5.99
C ASP A 289 -2.81 20.37 -6.75
N GLY A 290 -3.11 19.08 -6.57
CA GLY A 290 -2.40 17.97 -7.22
C GLY A 290 -2.86 17.68 -8.66
N GLY A 291 -3.94 18.32 -9.12
CA GLY A 291 -4.43 18.25 -10.49
C GLY A 291 -5.48 17.19 -10.79
N TRP A 292 -5.68 16.20 -9.92
CA TRP A 292 -6.78 15.26 -10.11
C TRP A 292 -8.15 15.99 -10.00
N PRO A 293 -9.19 15.62 -10.77
CA PRO A 293 -9.26 14.55 -11.76
C PRO A 293 -8.76 14.95 -13.16
N TYR A 294 -8.45 16.22 -13.39
CA TYR A 294 -8.20 16.75 -14.71
C TYR A 294 -6.86 16.33 -15.30
N TYR A 295 -5.85 16.10 -14.47
CA TYR A 295 -4.50 15.78 -14.90
C TYR A 295 -3.95 14.54 -14.19
N TYR A 296 -3.09 13.81 -14.89
CA TYR A 296 -2.22 12.79 -14.32
C TYR A 296 -0.75 13.13 -14.61
N PHE A 297 0.18 12.59 -13.83
CA PHE A 297 1.60 12.76 -14.10
C PHE A 297 2.17 11.58 -14.91
N ASP A 298 2.86 11.91 -16.01
CA ASP A 298 3.71 10.97 -16.75
C ASP A 298 5.16 11.18 -16.30
N TRP A 299 5.68 10.22 -15.54
CA TRP A 299 7.03 10.27 -14.99
C TRP A 299 8.13 10.08 -16.04
N MET A 300 7.82 9.45 -17.18
CA MET A 300 8.77 9.30 -18.29
C MET A 300 8.92 10.62 -19.05
N GLN A 301 7.85 11.39 -19.17
CA GLN A 301 7.86 12.71 -19.80
C GLN A 301 8.18 13.85 -18.82
N GLY A 302 8.04 13.62 -17.50
CA GLY A 302 8.21 14.62 -16.46
C GLY A 302 7.12 15.69 -16.46
N LYS A 303 5.89 15.35 -16.90
CA LYS A 303 4.82 16.31 -17.21
C LYS A 303 3.47 15.90 -16.63
N LYS A 304 2.64 16.90 -16.29
CA LYS A 304 1.20 16.73 -16.03
C LYS A 304 0.47 16.76 -17.37
N LEU A 305 -0.20 15.66 -17.71
CA LEU A 305 -0.96 15.51 -18.94
C LEU A 305 -2.46 15.53 -18.64
N LEU A 306 -3.24 16.10 -19.57
CA LEU A 306 -4.69 16.15 -19.46
C LEU A 306 -5.24 14.73 -19.50
N ASN A 307 -6.14 14.40 -18.56
CA ASN A 307 -6.82 13.13 -18.55
C ASN A 307 -7.73 12.99 -19.80
N PRO A 308 -7.82 11.78 -20.39
CA PRO A 308 -8.66 11.54 -21.57
C PRO A 308 -10.14 11.88 -21.37
N GLU A 309 -10.64 11.71 -20.15
CA GLU A 309 -11.97 12.09 -19.69
C GLU A 309 -12.31 13.57 -19.98
N TYR A 310 -11.27 14.40 -20.12
CA TYR A 310 -11.33 15.85 -20.35
C TYR A 310 -10.71 16.26 -21.71
N GLY A 311 -10.58 15.33 -22.65
CA GLY A 311 -10.08 15.60 -24.01
C GLY A 311 -8.57 15.39 -24.22
N GLY A 312 -7.89 14.81 -23.22
CA GLY A 312 -6.51 14.35 -23.33
C GLY A 312 -6.33 13.14 -24.26
N ASP A 313 -5.11 12.94 -24.74
CA ASP A 313 -4.75 11.91 -25.74
C ASP A 313 -3.37 11.27 -25.46
N GLY A 314 -2.86 11.44 -24.24
CA GLY A 314 -1.51 11.01 -23.85
C GLY A 314 -0.39 11.98 -24.27
N LYS A 315 -0.73 13.12 -24.87
CA LYS A 315 0.24 14.16 -25.30
C LYS A 315 -0.14 15.56 -24.87
N LYS A 316 -1.44 15.89 -24.88
CA LYS A 316 -1.94 17.21 -24.49
C LYS A 316 -1.66 17.50 -23.01
N GLU A 317 -0.99 18.62 -22.76
CA GLU A 317 -0.72 19.10 -21.40
C GLU A 317 -1.86 19.95 -20.83
N GLY A 318 -2.70 20.59 -21.66
CA GLY A 318 -3.70 21.54 -21.19
C GLY A 318 -3.06 22.65 -20.34
N LYS A 319 -3.61 22.90 -19.14
CA LYS A 319 -3.00 23.77 -18.12
C LYS A 319 -2.12 23.02 -17.12
N GLY A 320 -1.74 21.78 -17.41
CA GLY A 320 -0.98 20.92 -16.50
C GLY A 320 0.34 21.54 -16.03
N ALA A 321 0.98 22.38 -16.84
CA ALA A 321 2.20 23.10 -16.49
C ALA A 321 2.01 24.16 -15.39
N GLU A 322 0.78 24.63 -15.15
CA GLU A 322 0.45 25.59 -14.08
C GLU A 322 0.31 24.89 -12.71
N LEU A 323 0.19 23.56 -12.69
CA LEU A 323 0.00 22.77 -11.47
C LEU A 323 1.33 22.38 -10.82
N ALA A 324 1.26 22.08 -9.53
CA ALA A 324 2.42 21.58 -8.81
C ALA A 324 2.85 20.21 -9.36
N ARG A 325 4.15 20.08 -9.61
CA ARG A 325 4.76 18.80 -9.98
C ARG A 325 5.05 17.98 -8.72
N PRO A 326 5.02 16.64 -8.80
CA PRO A 326 5.51 15.83 -7.71
C PRO A 326 7.00 16.06 -7.50
N LEU A 327 7.43 15.92 -6.23
CA LEU A 327 8.85 15.87 -5.87
C LEU A 327 9.55 14.69 -6.54
N VAL A 328 8.85 13.54 -6.59
CA VAL A 328 9.29 12.31 -7.26
C VAL A 328 8.06 11.67 -7.91
N GLY A 329 8.19 11.32 -9.20
CA GLY A 329 7.25 10.42 -9.87
C GLY A 329 7.78 9.00 -9.88
N PHE A 330 6.99 8.05 -9.40
CA PHE A 330 7.29 6.62 -9.45
C PHE A 330 6.52 5.93 -10.57
N PRO A 331 7.01 4.77 -11.06
CA PRO A 331 6.24 3.94 -11.99
C PRO A 331 4.83 3.65 -11.45
N GLY A 332 3.87 3.58 -12.37
CA GLY A 332 2.48 3.40 -12.02
C GLY A 332 2.19 2.10 -11.28
N HIS A 333 1.15 2.18 -10.45
CA HIS A 333 0.54 1.06 -9.72
C HIS A 333 1.38 0.47 -8.58
N PHE A 334 2.49 1.08 -8.18
CA PHE A 334 3.28 0.58 -7.04
C PHE A 334 2.52 0.66 -5.70
N ALA A 335 1.44 1.46 -5.63
CA ALA A 335 0.53 1.58 -4.48
C ALA A 335 1.25 1.96 -3.16
N PRO A 336 1.73 3.21 -3.00
CA PRO A 336 2.39 3.66 -1.78
C PRO A 336 1.43 3.70 -0.60
N ASN A 337 1.70 2.90 0.43
CA ASN A 337 0.78 2.70 1.55
C ASN A 337 1.28 3.22 2.90
N ASP A 338 2.57 3.49 3.06
CA ASP A 338 3.05 4.23 4.22
C ASP A 338 4.28 5.07 3.89
N LEU A 339 4.46 6.15 4.66
CA LEU A 339 5.55 7.12 4.54
C LEU A 339 6.13 7.35 5.93
N LEU A 340 7.45 7.25 6.04
CA LEU A 340 8.19 7.52 7.27
C LEU A 340 9.43 8.36 6.95
N PHE A 341 9.56 9.53 7.59
CA PHE A 341 10.84 10.23 7.66
C PHE A 341 11.66 9.67 8.81
N TYR A 342 12.90 9.28 8.54
CA TYR A 342 13.71 8.56 9.52
C TYR A 342 14.52 9.52 10.38
N ASP A 343 14.32 9.51 11.70
CA ASP A 343 15.02 10.39 12.64
C ASP A 343 16.07 9.66 13.50
N GLY A 344 16.17 8.35 13.34
CA GLY A 344 17.09 7.52 14.10
C GLY A 344 18.56 7.72 13.71
N ASP A 345 19.44 7.22 14.57
CA ASP A 345 20.89 7.27 14.38
C ASP A 345 21.49 5.87 14.20
N GLN A 346 20.70 4.80 14.27
CA GLN A 346 21.19 3.43 14.09
C GLN A 346 21.64 3.18 12.64
N PHE A 347 20.92 3.73 11.66
CA PHE A 347 21.26 3.57 10.25
C PHE A 347 22.43 4.49 9.86
N PRO A 348 23.13 4.21 8.74
CA PRO A 348 24.11 5.14 8.17
C PRO A 348 23.52 6.54 7.95
N GLU A 349 24.34 7.59 8.15
CA GLU A 349 23.89 9.00 8.19
C GLU A 349 23.05 9.42 6.97
N ARG A 350 23.35 8.87 5.79
CA ARG A 350 22.60 9.14 4.55
C ARG A 350 21.09 8.84 4.63
N TYR A 351 20.66 7.98 5.54
CA TYR A 351 19.25 7.63 5.72
C TYR A 351 18.52 8.62 6.63
N ARG A 352 19.27 9.38 7.44
CA ARG A 352 18.71 10.34 8.38
C ARG A 352 17.99 11.46 7.64
N HIS A 353 16.79 11.77 8.11
CA HIS A 353 15.84 12.72 7.55
C HIS A 353 15.33 12.39 6.14
N GLY A 354 15.77 11.28 5.54
CA GLY A 354 15.22 10.78 4.28
C GLY A 354 13.87 10.08 4.46
N ALA A 355 13.18 9.86 3.34
CA ALA A 355 11.85 9.28 3.30
C ALA A 355 11.89 7.80 2.94
N PHE A 356 11.40 6.94 3.84
CA PHE A 356 11.06 5.55 3.54
C PHE A 356 9.60 5.45 3.10
N ILE A 357 9.37 4.69 2.03
CA ILE A 357 8.04 4.50 1.45
C ILE A 357 7.78 3.00 1.32
N ALA A 358 6.69 2.51 1.91
CA ALA A 358 6.22 1.15 1.69
C ALA A 358 5.32 1.12 0.46
N PHE A 359 5.79 0.48 -0.61
CA PHE A 359 5.00 0.21 -1.79
C PHE A 359 4.35 -1.17 -1.67
N HIS A 360 3.02 -1.19 -1.73
CA HIS A 360 2.21 -2.39 -1.45
C HIS A 360 2.14 -3.36 -2.61
N GLY A 361 2.48 -2.87 -3.80
CA GLY A 361 2.51 -3.64 -5.02
C GLY A 361 1.20 -3.60 -5.79
N SER A 362 1.32 -3.60 -7.12
CA SER A 362 0.23 -3.42 -8.05
C SER A 362 -0.77 -4.58 -8.07
N THR A 363 -1.97 -4.27 -8.58
CA THR A 363 -2.98 -5.28 -8.91
C THR A 363 -3.46 -5.22 -10.37
N ILE A 364 -2.96 -4.27 -11.16
CA ILE A 364 -3.52 -3.89 -12.47
C ILE A 364 -2.44 -3.62 -13.54
N ARG A 365 -1.35 -4.40 -13.55
CA ARG A 365 -0.26 -4.26 -14.54
C ARG A 365 -0.25 -5.27 -15.68
N VAL A 366 -1.31 -6.06 -15.78
CA VAL A 366 -1.40 -7.15 -16.75
C VAL A 366 -1.30 -6.60 -18.19
N PRO A 367 -0.55 -7.23 -19.11
CA PRO A 367 0.08 -8.56 -19.05
C PRO A 367 1.49 -8.60 -18.47
N TYR A 368 1.98 -7.52 -17.87
CA TYR A 368 3.30 -7.49 -17.25
C TYR A 368 3.21 -8.01 -15.82
N SER A 369 4.39 -8.31 -15.25
CA SER A 369 4.51 -8.62 -13.82
C SER A 369 3.78 -7.56 -12.98
N GLN A 370 3.14 -7.96 -11.89
CA GLN A 370 2.84 -7.00 -10.83
C GLN A 370 4.16 -6.41 -10.30
N ALA A 371 4.14 -5.17 -9.80
CA ALA A 371 5.34 -4.46 -9.38
C ALA A 371 5.15 -3.58 -8.15
N GLY A 372 6.28 -3.18 -7.55
CA GLY A 372 6.34 -2.26 -6.43
C GLY A 372 6.36 -2.92 -5.06
N TYR A 373 6.49 -4.24 -4.93
CA TYR A 373 6.44 -4.97 -3.65
C TYR A 373 7.71 -4.74 -2.79
N ILE A 374 8.05 -3.50 -2.50
CA ILE A 374 9.33 -3.04 -1.93
C ILE A 374 9.13 -1.98 -0.84
N VAL A 375 10.17 -1.76 -0.04
CA VAL A 375 10.36 -0.49 0.67
C VAL A 375 11.38 0.32 -0.11
N ALA A 376 11.00 1.52 -0.54
CA ALA A 376 11.89 2.47 -1.20
C ALA A 376 12.45 3.50 -0.19
N PHE A 377 13.56 4.12 -0.57
CA PHE A 377 14.16 5.24 0.15
C PHE A 377 14.39 6.42 -0.81
N VAL A 378 13.96 7.62 -0.42
CA VAL A 378 14.27 8.88 -1.11
C VAL A 378 15.19 9.69 -0.21
N PRO A 379 16.43 9.97 -0.62
CA PRO A 379 17.30 10.86 0.14
C PRO A 379 16.70 12.28 0.12
N MET A 380 16.61 12.92 1.28
CA MET A 380 16.02 14.25 1.42
C MET A 380 17.05 15.21 2.02
N LYS A 381 16.97 16.47 1.62
CA LYS A 381 17.71 17.59 2.21
C LYS A 381 16.87 18.85 2.11
N ASP A 382 16.74 19.59 3.21
CA ASP A 382 16.00 20.86 3.26
C ASP A 382 14.55 20.74 2.73
N GLY A 383 13.88 19.62 3.04
CA GLY A 383 12.51 19.33 2.60
C GLY A 383 12.36 18.92 1.13
N MET A 384 13.46 18.74 0.39
CA MET A 384 13.44 18.35 -1.02
C MET A 384 14.24 17.05 -1.26
N PRO A 385 13.91 16.25 -2.28
CA PRO A 385 14.75 15.14 -2.68
C PRO A 385 16.16 15.63 -3.05
N SER A 386 17.19 14.96 -2.54
CA SER A 386 18.61 15.29 -2.79
C SER A 386 19.28 14.32 -3.76
N GLY A 387 18.53 13.36 -4.31
CA GLY A 387 18.98 12.37 -5.27
C GLY A 387 17.85 11.44 -5.70
N ASP A 388 18.19 10.45 -6.52
CA ASP A 388 17.24 9.44 -7.00
C ASP A 388 16.74 8.55 -5.85
N TRP A 389 15.53 8.03 -6.02
CA TRP A 389 14.99 7.03 -5.10
C TRP A 389 15.70 5.68 -5.27
N GLU A 390 15.81 4.93 -4.19
CA GLU A 390 16.51 3.65 -4.10
C GLU A 390 15.59 2.55 -3.57
N VAL A 391 15.87 1.30 -3.91
CA VAL A 391 15.23 0.16 -3.24
C VAL A 391 15.97 -0.09 -1.93
N PHE A 392 15.26 -0.01 -0.80
CA PHE A 392 15.82 -0.29 0.51
C PHE A 392 15.55 -1.73 0.96
N ALA A 393 14.35 -2.25 0.74
CA ALA A 393 14.04 -3.65 1.02
C ALA A 393 13.21 -4.26 -0.09
N ASP A 394 13.53 -5.51 -0.44
CA ASP A 394 12.86 -6.31 -1.45
C ASP A 394 12.77 -7.78 -0.97
N GLY A 395 12.07 -8.65 -1.69
CA GLY A 395 11.89 -10.07 -1.40
C GLY A 395 10.50 -10.40 -0.84
N PHE A 396 9.64 -9.40 -0.65
CA PHE A 396 8.32 -9.58 -0.05
C PHE A 396 7.40 -10.49 -0.87
N SER A 397 7.43 -10.37 -2.21
CA SER A 397 6.60 -11.20 -3.07
C SER A 397 6.97 -12.69 -3.00
N GLY A 398 8.23 -13.01 -2.68
CA GLY A 398 8.77 -14.37 -2.71
C GLY A 398 8.90 -14.98 -4.11
N ILE A 399 8.49 -14.27 -5.16
CA ILE A 399 8.52 -14.71 -6.56
C ILE A 399 8.76 -13.51 -7.48
N ASP A 400 9.51 -13.73 -8.56
CA ASP A 400 9.70 -12.77 -9.66
C ASP A 400 9.84 -13.55 -10.98
N PRO A 401 9.11 -13.20 -12.05
CA PRO A 401 8.03 -12.21 -12.11
C PRO A 401 6.82 -12.60 -11.25
N ILE A 402 5.94 -11.65 -10.98
CA ILE A 402 4.70 -11.82 -10.19
C ILE A 402 3.50 -11.81 -11.15
N PRO A 403 2.96 -12.97 -11.56
CA PRO A 403 1.85 -13.00 -12.52
C PRO A 403 0.57 -12.41 -11.93
N ASN A 404 0.24 -12.79 -10.70
CA ASN A 404 -0.96 -12.32 -9.99
C ASN A 404 -0.61 -11.70 -8.65
N THR A 405 -1.46 -10.77 -8.23
CA THR A 405 -1.40 -10.16 -6.90
C THR A 405 -1.42 -11.21 -5.78
N THR A 406 -2.22 -12.25 -5.96
CA THR A 406 -2.44 -13.32 -4.98
C THR A 406 -1.25 -14.27 -4.85
N ASP A 407 -0.31 -14.25 -5.80
CA ASP A 407 0.89 -15.09 -5.77
C ASP A 407 1.97 -14.51 -4.83
N ALA A 408 1.84 -13.23 -4.44
CA ALA A 408 2.76 -12.58 -3.54
C ALA A 408 2.65 -13.15 -2.10
N VAL A 409 3.78 -13.62 -1.56
CA VAL A 409 3.88 -14.18 -0.20
C VAL A 409 3.59 -13.12 0.87
N ALA A 410 4.06 -11.89 0.66
CA ALA A 410 3.86 -10.73 1.51
C ALA A 410 3.77 -9.44 0.67
N ARG A 411 3.12 -8.42 1.23
CA ARG A 411 2.94 -7.10 0.62
C ARG A 411 3.24 -5.99 1.63
N PRO A 412 4.33 -5.22 1.47
CA PRO A 412 4.71 -4.15 2.41
C PRO A 412 3.58 -3.18 2.66
N MET A 413 3.32 -2.85 3.91
CA MET A 413 2.14 -2.09 4.28
C MET A 413 2.46 -0.89 5.17
N GLY A 414 2.77 -1.13 6.44
CA GLY A 414 3.07 -0.08 7.41
C GLY A 414 4.56 0.03 7.69
N LEU A 415 4.99 1.23 8.07
CA LEU A 415 6.34 1.54 8.53
C LEU A 415 6.28 2.18 9.92
N ALA A 416 7.24 1.83 10.79
CA ALA A 416 7.46 2.56 12.04
C ALA A 416 8.92 2.50 12.46
N GLN A 417 9.38 3.53 13.16
CA GLN A 417 10.71 3.57 13.75
C GLN A 417 10.63 3.10 15.20
N GLY A 418 11.50 2.16 15.59
CA GLY A 418 11.69 1.75 16.98
C GLY A 418 12.52 2.76 17.79
N PRO A 419 12.47 2.70 19.12
CA PRO A 419 13.23 3.59 20.00
C PRO A 419 14.76 3.45 19.84
N ASP A 420 15.22 2.29 19.37
CA ASP A 420 16.62 2.01 19.07
C ASP A 420 17.06 2.46 17.67
N GLY A 421 16.19 3.11 16.90
CA GLY A 421 16.44 3.52 15.52
C GLY A 421 16.26 2.40 14.49
N SER A 422 15.78 1.21 14.86
CA SER A 422 15.41 0.18 13.88
C SER A 422 14.15 0.56 13.09
N LEU A 423 14.01 0.02 11.88
CA LEU A 423 12.81 0.19 11.06
C LEU A 423 11.94 -1.06 11.12
N TYR A 424 10.67 -0.90 11.46
CA TYR A 424 9.68 -1.96 11.42
C TYR A 424 8.86 -1.86 10.13
N VAL A 425 8.59 -3.02 9.52
CA VAL A 425 7.74 -3.14 8.31
C VAL A 425 6.69 -4.21 8.57
N SER A 426 5.42 -3.93 8.30
CA SER A 426 4.35 -4.94 8.32
C SER A 426 4.01 -5.40 6.90
N ASP A 427 3.51 -6.65 6.75
CA ASP A 427 2.80 -7.07 5.54
C ASP A 427 1.29 -7.21 5.77
N SER A 428 0.49 -7.01 4.73
CA SER A 428 -0.96 -7.08 4.86
C SER A 428 -1.59 -8.44 4.56
N VAL A 429 -0.82 -9.40 4.05
CA VAL A 429 -1.30 -10.72 3.65
C VAL A 429 -1.42 -11.61 4.88
N LYS A 430 -0.30 -11.80 5.60
CA LYS A 430 -0.23 -12.63 6.81
C LYS A 430 -0.10 -11.80 8.08
N GLY A 431 0.41 -10.57 7.98
CA GLY A 431 0.70 -9.73 9.15
C GLY A 431 2.04 -10.06 9.79
N LYS A 432 2.98 -10.61 9.03
CA LYS A 432 4.38 -10.71 9.41
C LYS A 432 4.93 -9.29 9.59
N ILE A 433 5.79 -9.15 10.59
CA ILE A 433 6.44 -7.90 10.95
C ILE A 433 7.94 -8.17 10.97
N TRP A 434 8.69 -7.37 10.21
CA TRP A 434 10.15 -7.39 10.24
C TRP A 434 10.65 -6.23 11.08
N LYS A 435 11.71 -6.46 11.86
CA LYS A 435 12.53 -5.44 12.49
C LYS A 435 13.88 -5.40 11.76
N ILE A 436 14.12 -4.32 11.03
CA ILE A 436 15.33 -4.10 10.23
C ILE A 436 16.30 -3.23 11.04
N ALA A 437 17.52 -3.73 11.21
CA ALA A 437 18.58 -3.08 11.97
C ALA A 437 19.88 -3.01 11.16
N TYR A 438 20.66 -1.95 11.36
CA TYR A 438 22.01 -1.87 10.80
C TYR A 438 23.02 -2.49 11.77
N ARG A 439 23.83 -3.42 11.27
CA ARG A 439 24.86 -4.18 12.02
C ARG A 439 26.28 -3.95 11.50
N GLY A 440 26.42 -3.20 10.40
CA GLY A 440 27.71 -2.88 9.79
C GLY A 440 28.41 -1.68 10.45
N ASN A 441 29.56 -1.29 9.88
CA ASN A 441 30.24 -0.05 10.25
C ASN A 441 29.61 1.13 9.49
N ARG A 442 29.02 2.11 10.20
CA ARG A 442 28.33 3.26 9.57
C ARG A 442 29.28 4.12 8.75
N GLY A 443 30.52 4.30 9.19
CA GLY A 443 31.52 5.12 8.49
C GLY A 443 32.08 4.47 7.22
N ALA A 444 31.86 3.16 7.02
CA ALA A 444 32.26 2.43 5.83
C ALA A 444 31.09 2.16 4.87
N PHE A 445 29.89 2.65 5.17
CA PHE A 445 28.71 2.43 4.33
C PHE A 445 28.78 3.31 3.08
N GLY A 446 28.71 2.70 1.91
CA GLY A 446 28.78 3.41 0.63
C GLY A 446 28.28 2.59 -0.55
N PRO A 447 28.75 2.90 -1.77
CA PRO A 447 28.29 2.25 -3.00
C PRO A 447 28.37 0.71 -2.98
N ALA A 448 29.40 0.15 -2.35
CA ALA A 448 29.56 -1.30 -2.24
C ALA A 448 28.41 -1.97 -1.47
N GLN A 449 27.92 -1.36 -0.39
CA GLN A 449 26.78 -1.89 0.38
C GLN A 449 25.46 -1.71 -0.38
N LEU A 450 25.35 -0.70 -1.24
CA LEU A 450 24.15 -0.42 -2.02
C LEU A 450 24.06 -1.26 -3.30
N ALA A 451 25.19 -1.80 -3.77
CA ALA A 451 25.31 -2.47 -5.06
C ALA A 451 24.27 -3.57 -5.28
N VAL A 452 24.02 -4.41 -4.27
CA VAL A 452 23.03 -5.51 -4.37
C VAL A 452 21.62 -4.99 -4.61
N MET A 453 21.23 -3.88 -3.97
CA MET A 453 19.88 -3.32 -4.14
C MET A 453 19.76 -2.53 -5.44
N ALA A 454 20.85 -1.88 -5.88
CA ALA A 454 20.90 -1.23 -7.18
C ALA A 454 20.78 -2.25 -8.32
N GLU A 455 21.46 -3.39 -8.21
CA GLU A 455 21.33 -4.51 -9.16
C GLU A 455 19.89 -5.03 -9.18
N ARG A 456 19.28 -5.29 -8.01
CA ARG A 456 17.88 -5.73 -7.94
C ARG A 456 16.92 -4.73 -8.59
N LYS A 457 17.09 -3.42 -8.35
CA LYS A 457 16.30 -2.37 -9.00
C LYS A 457 16.41 -2.45 -10.53
N ALA A 458 17.60 -2.78 -11.05
CA ALA A 458 17.85 -2.87 -12.49
C ALA A 458 17.36 -4.16 -13.13
N THR A 459 17.30 -5.28 -12.40
CA THR A 459 17.04 -6.60 -13.00
C THR A 459 15.67 -7.22 -12.68
N GLN A 460 15.11 -6.97 -11.49
CA GLN A 460 13.87 -7.65 -11.05
C GLN A 460 12.65 -7.15 -11.83
N ALA A 461 11.85 -8.05 -12.39
CA ALA A 461 10.72 -7.73 -13.25
C ALA A 461 9.62 -6.92 -12.56
N HIS A 462 9.48 -7.09 -11.24
CA HIS A 462 8.55 -6.34 -10.40
C HIS A 462 9.10 -4.97 -9.91
N ILE A 463 10.29 -4.54 -10.36
CA ILE A 463 10.87 -3.23 -10.01
C ILE A 463 11.27 -2.44 -11.25
N ARG A 464 12.04 -3.07 -12.16
CA ARG A 464 12.50 -2.39 -13.37
C ARG A 464 11.33 -2.05 -14.28
N GLN A 465 11.56 -1.10 -15.17
CA GLN A 465 10.61 -0.86 -16.26
C GLN A 465 10.58 -2.09 -17.19
N PRO A 466 9.40 -2.64 -17.48
CA PRO A 466 9.29 -3.77 -18.40
C PRO A 466 9.61 -3.34 -19.83
N ASP A 467 10.21 -4.22 -20.61
CA ASP A 467 10.26 -4.16 -22.07
C ASP A 467 8.85 -4.44 -22.62
N GLU A 468 8.40 -3.62 -23.56
CA GLU A 468 7.02 -3.67 -24.09
C GLU A 468 6.67 -5.00 -24.79
N GLN A 469 7.67 -5.77 -25.23
CA GLN A 469 7.42 -7.02 -25.96
C GLN A 469 7.93 -8.24 -25.21
N LYS A 470 9.13 -8.15 -24.63
CA LYS A 470 9.81 -9.30 -24.03
C LYS A 470 9.25 -9.71 -22.68
N ASP A 471 8.67 -8.76 -21.94
CA ASP A 471 8.18 -9.00 -20.57
C ASP A 471 6.67 -9.24 -20.48
N VAL A 472 6.02 -9.48 -21.61
CA VAL A 472 4.60 -9.89 -21.66
C VAL A 472 4.48 -11.33 -21.11
N ILE A 473 3.86 -11.46 -19.94
CA ILE A 473 3.61 -12.76 -19.32
C ILE A 473 2.60 -13.54 -20.18
N GLY A 474 2.99 -14.74 -20.60
CA GLY A 474 2.18 -15.59 -21.50
C GLY A 474 2.41 -15.34 -23.00
N GLY A 475 3.25 -14.36 -23.37
CA GLY A 475 3.71 -14.12 -24.75
C GLY A 475 2.62 -13.80 -25.78
N ALA A 476 3.02 -13.77 -27.06
CA ALA A 476 2.13 -13.57 -28.22
C ALA A 476 1.17 -14.76 -28.52
N ALA A 477 1.16 -15.79 -27.67
CA ALA A 477 0.47 -17.08 -27.88
C ALA A 477 -0.91 -17.18 -27.21
N LEU A 478 -1.46 -16.06 -26.73
CA LEU A 478 -2.81 -16.04 -26.20
C LEU A 478 -3.80 -16.04 -27.37
N ALA A 479 -4.64 -17.07 -27.46
CA ALA A 479 -5.83 -17.05 -28.32
C ALA A 479 -6.62 -15.76 -28.04
N GLU A 480 -7.27 -15.17 -29.05
CA GLU A 480 -7.93 -13.87 -28.96
C GLU A 480 -8.87 -13.74 -27.74
N GLY A 481 -9.60 -14.81 -27.39
CA GLY A 481 -10.41 -14.87 -26.17
C GLY A 481 -9.62 -14.68 -24.86
N ALA A 482 -8.42 -15.24 -24.81
CA ALA A 482 -7.50 -15.03 -23.70
C ALA A 482 -6.96 -13.61 -23.68
N GLN A 483 -6.68 -12.99 -24.83
CA GLN A 483 -6.27 -11.58 -24.89
C GLN A 483 -7.38 -10.64 -24.42
N LEU A 484 -8.63 -10.92 -24.80
CA LEU A 484 -9.80 -10.17 -24.33
C LEU A 484 -9.96 -10.34 -22.81
N TYR A 485 -9.77 -11.56 -22.28
CA TYR A 485 -9.79 -11.80 -20.84
C TYR A 485 -8.70 -11.00 -20.13
N GLN A 486 -7.47 -11.04 -20.65
CA GLN A 486 -6.34 -10.25 -20.15
C GLN A 486 -6.55 -8.73 -20.25
N THR A 487 -7.47 -8.28 -21.10
CA THR A 487 -7.76 -6.85 -21.25
C THR A 487 -8.87 -6.39 -20.31
N PHE A 488 -9.95 -7.15 -20.24
CA PHE A 488 -11.21 -6.67 -19.68
C PHE A 488 -11.59 -7.34 -18.36
N CYS A 489 -11.09 -8.54 -18.09
CA CYS A 489 -11.53 -9.35 -16.96
C CYS A 489 -10.44 -9.53 -15.89
N VAL A 490 -9.18 -9.59 -16.29
CA VAL A 490 -8.06 -10.00 -15.42
C VAL A 490 -7.80 -9.04 -14.26
N ALA A 491 -8.00 -7.74 -14.43
CA ALA A 491 -7.77 -6.74 -13.38
C ALA A 491 -8.58 -7.05 -12.10
N CYS A 492 -9.79 -7.59 -12.29
CA CYS A 492 -10.67 -8.00 -11.19
C CYS A 492 -10.53 -9.50 -10.89
N HIS A 493 -10.60 -10.35 -11.91
CA HIS A 493 -10.71 -11.81 -11.74
C HIS A 493 -9.35 -12.56 -11.70
N GLN A 494 -8.24 -11.84 -11.81
CA GLN A 494 -6.85 -12.34 -11.82
C GLN A 494 -6.55 -13.30 -12.98
N ALA A 495 -5.28 -13.53 -13.31
CA ALA A 495 -4.90 -14.37 -14.46
C ALA A 495 -5.17 -15.86 -14.23
N ASP A 496 -5.42 -16.30 -12.99
CA ASP A 496 -5.84 -17.66 -12.66
C ASP A 496 -7.36 -17.84 -12.58
N GLY A 497 -8.12 -16.75 -12.80
CA GLY A 497 -9.57 -16.74 -12.76
C GLY A 497 -10.18 -16.84 -11.37
N LYS A 498 -9.41 -16.81 -10.28
CA LYS A 498 -9.96 -16.98 -8.91
C LYS A 498 -10.46 -15.68 -8.27
N GLY A 499 -10.17 -14.53 -8.87
CA GLY A 499 -10.37 -13.23 -8.24
C GLY A 499 -9.40 -13.02 -7.07
N ASP A 500 -9.51 -11.88 -6.40
CA ASP A 500 -8.64 -11.55 -5.26
C ASP A 500 -9.10 -12.18 -3.94
N GLY A 501 -10.14 -13.01 -3.98
CA GLY A 501 -10.71 -13.72 -2.82
C GLY A 501 -11.42 -12.82 -1.80
N ASN A 502 -11.53 -11.52 -2.07
CA ASN A 502 -12.10 -10.54 -1.13
C ASN A 502 -13.11 -9.59 -1.78
N ARG A 503 -12.75 -8.94 -2.89
CA ARG A 503 -13.59 -7.97 -3.63
C ARG A 503 -14.20 -8.55 -4.89
N PHE A 504 -13.49 -9.47 -5.56
CA PHE A 504 -13.91 -10.02 -6.84
C PHE A 504 -14.10 -11.53 -6.78
N PRO A 505 -15.25 -12.06 -7.26
CA PRO A 505 -15.55 -13.49 -7.17
C PRO A 505 -14.68 -14.33 -8.11
N SER A 506 -14.56 -15.61 -7.75
CA SER A 506 -13.94 -16.62 -8.59
C SER A 506 -14.77 -16.90 -9.84
N LEU A 507 -14.08 -16.96 -10.98
CA LEU A 507 -14.54 -17.53 -12.24
C LEU A 507 -14.00 -18.95 -12.45
N HIS A 508 -13.09 -19.42 -11.60
CA HIS A 508 -12.50 -20.75 -11.65
C HIS A 508 -13.49 -21.82 -11.17
N ALA A 509 -13.77 -22.79 -12.03
CA ALA A 509 -14.62 -23.96 -11.76
C ALA A 509 -15.97 -23.64 -11.08
N THR A 510 -16.64 -22.54 -11.49
CA THR A 510 -17.92 -22.12 -10.87
C THR A 510 -19.12 -22.41 -11.75
N ARG A 511 -20.29 -22.62 -11.14
CA ARG A 511 -21.57 -22.78 -11.87
C ARG A 511 -22.00 -21.53 -12.62
N TRP A 512 -21.47 -20.37 -12.22
CA TRP A 512 -21.69 -19.08 -12.90
C TRP A 512 -21.07 -19.04 -14.28
N VAL A 513 -19.88 -19.63 -14.42
CA VAL A 513 -19.17 -19.69 -15.71
C VAL A 513 -19.57 -20.92 -16.50
N SER A 514 -19.52 -22.11 -15.89
CA SER A 514 -19.71 -23.39 -16.59
C SER A 514 -21.17 -23.75 -16.89
N GLY A 515 -22.11 -23.21 -16.11
CA GLY A 515 -23.54 -23.48 -16.22
C GLY A 515 -24.22 -22.80 -17.41
N ASN A 516 -25.35 -22.13 -17.16
CA ASN A 516 -26.18 -21.51 -18.19
C ASN A 516 -25.40 -20.47 -19.03
N LYS A 517 -25.28 -20.69 -20.35
CA LYS A 517 -24.57 -19.78 -21.26
C LYS A 517 -25.22 -18.40 -21.33
N GLN A 518 -26.54 -18.31 -21.36
CA GLN A 518 -27.25 -17.03 -21.43
C GLN A 518 -26.93 -16.13 -20.22
N ARG A 519 -26.76 -16.71 -19.02
CA ARG A 519 -26.37 -15.97 -17.82
C ARG A 519 -25.01 -15.29 -18.01
N VAL A 520 -23.98 -16.07 -18.35
CA VAL A 520 -22.61 -15.51 -18.45
C VAL A 520 -22.49 -14.53 -19.63
N ILE A 521 -23.25 -14.76 -20.71
CA ILE A 521 -23.38 -13.80 -21.82
C ILE A 521 -24.02 -12.50 -21.32
N SER A 522 -25.15 -12.56 -20.61
CA SER A 522 -25.81 -11.36 -20.07
C SER A 522 -24.90 -10.59 -19.10
N VAL A 523 -24.19 -11.30 -18.22
CA VAL A 523 -23.27 -10.69 -17.24
C VAL A 523 -22.17 -9.92 -17.96
N VAL A 524 -21.57 -10.50 -19.02
CA VAL A 524 -20.56 -9.78 -19.81
C VAL A 524 -21.16 -8.61 -20.58
N LEU A 525 -22.32 -8.76 -21.20
CA LEU A 525 -22.93 -7.70 -22.02
C LEU A 525 -23.44 -6.51 -21.19
N HIS A 526 -24.04 -6.78 -20.04
CA HIS A 526 -24.81 -5.79 -19.27
C HIS A 526 -24.18 -5.43 -17.92
N GLY A 527 -23.10 -6.12 -17.54
CA GLY A 527 -22.50 -6.00 -16.23
C GLY A 527 -23.36 -6.67 -15.16
N LEU A 528 -22.96 -6.48 -13.91
CA LEU A 528 -23.64 -7.04 -12.76
C LEU A 528 -23.46 -6.10 -11.57
N SER A 529 -24.53 -5.86 -10.82
CA SER A 529 -24.50 -5.03 -9.61
C SER A 529 -25.46 -5.58 -8.58
N GLY A 530 -25.14 -5.38 -7.30
CA GLY A 530 -25.94 -5.86 -6.18
C GLY A 530 -25.46 -7.21 -5.63
N GLU A 531 -26.21 -7.73 -4.66
CA GLU A 531 -25.84 -8.94 -3.94
C GLU A 531 -26.03 -10.20 -4.80
N ILE A 532 -25.00 -11.05 -4.86
CA ILE A 532 -25.01 -12.33 -5.55
C ILE A 532 -24.36 -13.43 -4.68
N ASP A 533 -24.76 -14.68 -4.91
CA ASP A 533 -24.09 -15.86 -4.32
C ASP A 533 -23.23 -16.56 -5.37
N VAL A 534 -21.93 -16.71 -5.10
CA VAL A 534 -21.00 -17.51 -5.91
C VAL A 534 -20.41 -18.60 -5.02
N GLU A 535 -20.88 -19.83 -5.22
CA GLU A 535 -20.45 -21.03 -4.49
C GLU A 535 -20.56 -20.89 -2.96
N GLY A 536 -21.70 -20.37 -2.48
CA GLY A 536 -21.99 -20.23 -1.04
C GLY A 536 -21.32 -19.02 -0.38
N ARG A 537 -20.70 -18.12 -1.16
CA ARG A 537 -20.19 -16.83 -0.69
C ARG A 537 -20.97 -15.70 -1.33
N THR A 538 -21.41 -14.78 -0.47
CA THR A 538 -22.08 -13.55 -0.87
C THR A 538 -21.07 -12.50 -1.37
N TRP A 539 -21.37 -11.89 -2.51
CA TRP A 539 -20.60 -10.80 -3.11
C TRP A 539 -21.54 -9.63 -3.37
N ASN A 540 -21.07 -8.40 -3.14
CA ASN A 540 -21.84 -7.19 -3.39
C ASN A 540 -20.91 -6.12 -3.96
N GLY A 541 -20.74 -6.15 -5.27
CA GLY A 541 -19.85 -5.26 -6.01
C GLY A 541 -20.40 -4.94 -7.39
N VAL A 542 -19.70 -4.09 -8.13
CA VAL A 542 -20.06 -3.74 -9.50
C VAL A 542 -19.09 -4.40 -10.46
N MET A 543 -19.61 -5.26 -11.33
CA MET A 543 -18.93 -5.72 -12.53
C MET A 543 -19.33 -4.81 -13.70
N PRO A 544 -18.39 -4.09 -14.33
CA PRO A 544 -18.66 -3.27 -15.49
C PRO A 544 -19.25 -4.08 -16.65
N ALA A 545 -20.13 -3.45 -17.42
CA ALA A 545 -20.63 -4.00 -18.66
C ALA A 545 -19.54 -3.96 -19.75
N HIS A 546 -19.45 -5.04 -20.53
CA HIS A 546 -18.56 -5.17 -21.67
C HIS A 546 -19.34 -5.31 -22.99
N GLY A 547 -20.58 -4.80 -23.02
CA GLY A 547 -21.42 -4.77 -24.20
C GLY A 547 -20.85 -3.94 -25.37
N PHE A 548 -19.76 -3.21 -25.18
CA PHE A 548 -19.05 -2.53 -26.27
C PHE A 548 -18.24 -3.50 -27.15
N LEU A 549 -17.96 -4.73 -26.68
CA LEU A 549 -17.30 -5.76 -27.47
C LEU A 549 -18.24 -6.29 -28.55
N THR A 550 -17.68 -6.67 -29.71
CA THR A 550 -18.45 -7.31 -30.78
C THR A 550 -18.94 -8.70 -30.35
N ASP A 551 -19.96 -9.23 -31.02
CA ASP A 551 -20.49 -10.56 -30.70
C ASP A 551 -19.44 -11.66 -30.83
N GLU A 552 -18.57 -11.53 -31.83
CA GLU A 552 -17.44 -12.44 -32.04
C GLU A 552 -16.40 -12.34 -30.92
N GLN A 553 -16.08 -11.13 -30.45
CA GLN A 553 -15.17 -10.94 -29.32
C GLN A 553 -15.73 -11.52 -28.03
N VAL A 554 -17.01 -11.26 -27.71
CA VAL A 554 -17.67 -11.82 -26.53
C VAL A 554 -17.72 -13.35 -26.60
N ALA A 555 -18.02 -13.92 -27.77
CA ALA A 555 -18.02 -15.36 -28.00
C ALA A 555 -16.64 -15.99 -27.75
N LYS A 556 -15.57 -15.39 -28.29
CA LYS A 556 -14.18 -15.84 -28.08
C LYS A 556 -13.77 -15.71 -26.60
N LEU A 557 -14.07 -14.59 -25.96
CA LEU A 557 -13.81 -14.34 -24.53
C LEU A 557 -14.50 -15.39 -23.65
N LEU A 558 -15.81 -15.60 -23.85
CA LEU A 558 -16.59 -16.52 -23.04
C LEU A 558 -16.22 -17.98 -23.32
N THR A 559 -15.84 -18.32 -24.55
CA THR A 559 -15.31 -19.64 -24.88
C THR A 559 -14.02 -19.91 -24.12
N TYR A 560 -13.06 -18.97 -24.17
CA TYR A 560 -11.83 -19.08 -23.39
C TYR A 560 -12.14 -19.23 -21.90
N LEU A 561 -12.98 -18.36 -21.35
CA LEU A 561 -13.36 -18.38 -19.93
C LEU A 561 -13.97 -19.72 -19.51
N ARG A 562 -14.88 -20.26 -20.32
CA ARG A 562 -15.61 -21.51 -20.03
C ARG A 562 -14.78 -22.78 -20.19
N GLN A 563 -13.63 -22.69 -20.85
CA GLN A 563 -12.71 -23.82 -21.09
C GLN A 563 -11.38 -23.67 -20.33
N SER A 564 -11.19 -22.55 -19.64
CA SER A 564 -10.00 -22.25 -18.84
C SER A 564 -10.32 -22.26 -17.35
N PHE A 565 -9.29 -22.15 -16.51
CA PHE A 565 -9.46 -22.00 -15.05
C PHE A 565 -10.27 -23.14 -14.42
N GLY A 566 -10.05 -24.37 -14.87
CA GLY A 566 -10.77 -25.54 -14.37
C GLY A 566 -12.24 -25.60 -14.78
N ASN A 567 -12.73 -24.70 -15.63
CA ASN A 567 -14.08 -24.76 -16.18
C ASN A 567 -14.16 -25.81 -17.31
N LEU A 568 -15.25 -26.58 -17.32
CA LEU A 568 -15.54 -27.61 -18.32
C LEU A 568 -16.84 -27.29 -19.07
N GLY A 569 -17.00 -26.02 -19.47
CA GLY A 569 -18.18 -25.54 -20.19
C GLY A 569 -18.03 -25.63 -21.71
N GLN A 570 -19.14 -25.87 -22.41
CA GLN A 570 -19.18 -25.74 -23.88
C GLN A 570 -18.88 -24.30 -24.31
N GLY A 571 -18.23 -24.13 -25.47
CA GLY A 571 -17.96 -22.81 -26.06
C GLY A 571 -19.22 -22.01 -26.37
N VAL A 572 -19.06 -20.70 -26.53
CA VAL A 572 -20.11 -19.74 -26.89
C VAL A 572 -19.88 -19.26 -28.32
N SER A 573 -20.93 -19.26 -29.13
CA SER A 573 -20.93 -18.77 -30.51
C SER A 573 -21.34 -17.29 -30.59
N ALA A 574 -20.93 -16.61 -31.66
CA ALA A 574 -21.34 -15.23 -31.91
C ALA A 574 -22.86 -15.09 -32.08
N GLU A 575 -23.54 -16.11 -32.63
CA GLU A 575 -24.99 -16.12 -32.76
C GLU A 575 -25.70 -16.18 -31.40
N GLU A 576 -25.22 -17.03 -30.47
CA GLU A 576 -25.75 -17.06 -29.09
C GLU A 576 -25.60 -15.69 -28.40
N VAL A 577 -24.50 -14.96 -28.66
CA VAL A 577 -24.29 -13.61 -28.13
C VAL A 577 -25.25 -12.62 -28.77
N ALA A 578 -25.37 -12.62 -30.11
CA ALA A 578 -26.27 -11.72 -30.83
C ALA A 578 -27.73 -11.89 -30.38
N GLN A 579 -28.18 -13.15 -30.23
CA GLN A 579 -29.51 -13.49 -29.72
C GLN A 579 -29.73 -12.97 -28.30
N GLN A 580 -28.71 -13.05 -27.44
CA GLN A 580 -28.83 -12.57 -26.07
C GLN A 580 -28.81 -11.04 -25.99
N ARG A 581 -27.96 -10.39 -26.79
CA ARG A 581 -27.88 -8.93 -26.91
C ARG A 581 -29.21 -8.32 -27.37
N ALA A 582 -29.92 -8.99 -28.27
CA ALA A 582 -31.23 -8.55 -28.77
C ALA A 582 -32.33 -8.56 -27.70
N LYS A 583 -32.16 -9.27 -26.58
CA LYS A 583 -33.19 -9.37 -25.52
C LYS A 583 -33.24 -8.16 -24.58
N GLY A 584 -32.30 -7.22 -24.68
CA GLY A 584 -32.31 -6.00 -23.87
C GLY A 584 -31.85 -6.22 -22.42
N PRO A 585 -32.18 -5.29 -21.50
CA PRO A 585 -31.65 -5.27 -20.14
C PRO A 585 -31.91 -6.58 -19.38
N TRP A 586 -30.90 -7.05 -18.66
CA TRP A 586 -30.94 -8.28 -17.89
C TRP A 586 -30.93 -8.00 -16.40
N THR A 587 -31.82 -8.66 -15.65
CA THR A 587 -31.80 -8.67 -14.19
C THR A 587 -31.29 -10.04 -13.72
N PRO A 588 -30.26 -10.11 -12.87
CA PRO A 588 -29.82 -11.37 -12.30
C PRO A 588 -30.96 -12.05 -11.54
N PRO A 589 -31.13 -13.38 -11.67
CA PRO A 589 -32.13 -14.11 -10.88
C PRO A 589 -31.82 -13.96 -9.39
N SER A 590 -32.81 -13.55 -8.59
CA SER A 590 -32.70 -13.46 -7.14
C SER A 590 -32.79 -14.86 -6.52
N ARG A 591 -31.71 -15.28 -5.85
CA ARG A 591 -31.53 -16.51 -5.05
C ARG A 591 -31.83 -17.85 -5.74
#